data_AF-A0A1M3FUE1-F1
#
_entry.id   AF-A0A1M3FUE1-F1
#
_cell.length_a   1.000
_cell.length_b   1.000
_cell.length_c   1.000
_cell.angle_alpha   90.00
_cell.angle_beta   90.00
_cell.angle_gamma   90.00
#
_symmetry.space_group_name_H-M   'P 1'
#
loop_
_entity.id
_entity.type
_entity.pdbx_description
1 polymer ?
#
loop_
_entity_poly.entity_id
_entity_poly.type
_entity_poly.pdbx_seq_one_letter_code
_entity_poly.pdbx_strand_id
1 'polypeptide(L)'
;MKQNESLPVAIVGGGPVGLAAAAHLTIRNIPFILFEAGETVVANIRSWQHVRVFSPWKYNIDKAARQLLDTAGWNAPDDEGLPTGKELYDEYFKPLANLQSLRPHIHTNSRVMSIGRKNRDKMKSWGREEWPFVMQVHHRDEGVKFYQVRAVIDASGTWNSPNPIGSGGVFAVGEIENSENILYGIPDVLGKLKDRYKNKNVAVVGGGHSAINTIIELNKLKNEYPDTTIHWILRKKNLRDVYGGQEKDALEARGALGIKIEQLVNDDRVNVYTPFQVQEIRSHWRLINTFI
;
A
#
# COMPACT_ATOMS: atom_id res chain seq x y z
N MET A 1 -20.20 34.82 -12.91
CA MET A 1 -19.15 33.84 -12.54
C MET A 1 -19.84 32.69 -11.81
N LYS A 2 -19.70 31.45 -12.28
CA LYS A 2 -20.34 30.30 -11.62
C LYS A 2 -19.71 30.16 -10.22
N GLN A 3 -20.50 30.21 -9.14
CA GLN A 3 -20.04 30.08 -7.74
C GLN A 3 -19.09 28.90 -7.47
N ASN A 4 -19.06 27.90 -8.36
CA ASN A 4 -18.19 26.73 -8.26
C ASN A 4 -16.74 26.95 -8.71
N GLU A 5 -16.43 27.96 -9.53
CA GLU A 5 -15.07 28.09 -10.09
C GLU A 5 -14.03 28.51 -9.04
N SER A 6 -14.45 29.23 -8.00
CA SER A 6 -13.58 29.67 -6.90
C SER A 6 -13.34 28.61 -5.81
N LEU A 7 -14.08 27.49 -5.83
CA LEU A 7 -13.89 26.42 -4.85
C LEU A 7 -12.68 25.54 -5.22
N PRO A 8 -11.96 24.97 -4.24
CA PRO A 8 -10.80 24.14 -4.53
C PRO A 8 -11.19 22.78 -5.11
N VAL A 9 -10.21 22.10 -5.70
CA VAL A 9 -10.27 20.66 -6.02
C VAL A 9 -9.83 19.87 -4.78
N ALA A 10 -10.63 18.91 -4.33
CA ALA A 10 -10.19 17.98 -3.29
C ALA A 10 -9.39 16.82 -3.88
N ILE A 11 -8.32 16.44 -3.20
CA ILE A 11 -7.57 15.21 -3.43
C ILE A 11 -7.76 14.30 -2.21
N VAL A 12 -8.28 13.11 -2.43
CA VAL A 12 -8.50 12.11 -1.36
C VAL A 12 -7.35 11.11 -1.41
N GLY A 13 -6.49 11.12 -0.39
CA GLY A 13 -5.28 10.30 -0.31
C GLY A 13 -4.03 11.08 -0.69
N GLY A 14 -3.05 11.11 0.22
CA GLY A 14 -1.73 11.71 0.05
C GLY A 14 -0.65 10.70 -0.33
N GLY A 15 -1.02 9.65 -1.08
CA GLY A 15 -0.09 8.70 -1.69
C GLY A 15 0.58 9.26 -2.96
N PRO A 16 1.32 8.44 -3.72
CA PRO A 16 2.07 8.88 -4.90
C PRO A 16 1.20 9.62 -5.94
N VAL A 17 0.04 9.05 -6.25
CA VAL A 17 -0.91 9.63 -7.23
C VAL A 17 -1.51 10.94 -6.72
N GLY A 18 -1.85 11.02 -5.43
CA GLY A 18 -2.40 12.23 -4.83
C GLY A 18 -1.40 13.38 -4.80
N LEU A 19 -0.14 13.10 -4.47
CA LEU A 19 0.93 14.10 -4.50
C LEU A 19 1.28 14.54 -5.94
N ALA A 20 1.27 13.62 -6.90
CA ALA A 20 1.41 13.98 -8.31
C ALA A 20 0.27 14.91 -8.75
N ALA A 21 -0.99 14.59 -8.39
CA ALA A 21 -2.12 15.45 -8.67
C ALA A 21 -1.95 16.86 -8.04
N ALA A 22 -1.50 16.94 -6.79
CA ALA A 22 -1.21 18.20 -6.12
C ALA A 22 -0.13 19.01 -6.85
N ALA A 23 0.96 18.38 -7.29
CA ALA A 23 2.02 19.02 -8.07
C ALA A 23 1.47 19.58 -9.40
N HIS A 24 0.68 18.79 -10.12
CA HIS A 24 0.03 19.18 -11.37
C HIS A 24 -0.95 20.35 -11.20
N LEU A 25 -1.71 20.40 -10.10
CA LEU A 25 -2.62 21.51 -9.79
C LEU A 25 -1.85 22.78 -9.39
N THR A 26 -0.74 22.62 -8.66
CA THR A 26 0.16 23.71 -8.27
C THR A 26 0.72 24.41 -9.50
N ILE A 27 1.31 23.67 -10.45
CA ILE A 27 1.86 24.26 -11.70
C ILE A 27 0.79 25.00 -12.51
N ARG A 28 -0.45 24.55 -12.45
CA ARG A 28 -1.58 25.16 -13.17
C ARG A 28 -2.28 26.29 -12.40
N ASN A 29 -1.79 26.66 -11.22
CA ASN A 29 -2.42 27.64 -10.33
C ASN A 29 -3.89 27.33 -10.03
N ILE A 30 -4.22 26.05 -9.86
CA ILE A 30 -5.56 25.61 -9.49
C ILE A 30 -5.60 25.37 -7.96
N PRO A 31 -6.46 26.06 -7.21
CA PRO A 31 -6.60 25.84 -5.77
C PRO A 31 -6.99 24.39 -5.46
N PHE A 32 -6.34 23.80 -4.48
CA PHE A 32 -6.61 22.43 -4.04
C PHE A 32 -6.53 22.27 -2.53
N ILE A 33 -7.08 21.17 -2.05
CA ILE A 33 -6.95 20.68 -0.68
C ILE A 33 -6.76 19.16 -0.73
N LEU A 34 -5.74 18.64 -0.06
CA LEU A 34 -5.41 17.22 -0.02
C LEU A 34 -5.63 16.69 1.39
N PHE A 35 -6.38 15.59 1.50
CA PHE A 35 -6.64 14.91 2.76
C PHE A 35 -5.98 13.53 2.78
N GLU A 36 -5.06 13.32 3.69
CA GLU A 36 -4.38 12.05 3.96
C GLU A 36 -4.81 11.51 5.32
N ALA A 37 -5.28 10.25 5.35
CA ALA A 37 -5.78 9.64 6.57
C ALA A 37 -4.67 9.30 7.58
N GLY A 38 -3.46 8.99 7.11
CA GLY A 38 -2.29 8.70 7.93
C GLY A 38 -1.60 9.94 8.49
N GLU A 39 -0.67 9.72 9.43
CA GLU A 39 0.07 10.79 10.13
C GLU A 39 1.01 11.60 9.22
N THR A 40 1.32 11.06 8.05
CA THR A 40 2.22 11.63 7.04
C THR A 40 1.68 11.33 5.66
N VAL A 41 2.09 12.14 4.67
CA VAL A 41 1.96 11.76 3.28
C VAL A 41 2.58 10.39 3.05
N VAL A 42 1.98 9.64 2.13
CA VAL A 42 2.50 8.35 1.66
C VAL A 42 2.66 7.31 2.79
N ALA A 43 1.75 7.36 3.77
CA ALA A 43 1.76 6.50 4.96
C ALA A 43 1.85 5.00 4.63
N ASN A 44 1.19 4.55 3.55
CA ASN A 44 1.26 3.16 3.11
C ASN A 44 2.68 2.76 2.71
N ILE A 45 3.42 3.60 1.97
CA ILE A 45 4.82 3.31 1.60
C ILE A 45 5.69 3.16 2.86
N ARG A 46 5.43 3.97 3.90
CA ARG A 46 6.16 3.85 5.17
C ARG A 46 5.92 2.51 5.87
N SER A 47 4.78 1.86 5.67
CA SER A 47 4.48 0.56 6.29
C SER A 47 5.32 -0.56 5.69
N TRP A 48 5.84 -0.39 4.47
CA TRP A 48 6.73 -1.34 3.79
C TRP A 48 8.05 -0.71 3.38
N GLN A 49 8.52 0.29 4.14
CA GLN A 49 9.70 1.10 3.79
C GLN A 49 10.98 0.29 3.54
N HIS A 50 11.09 -0.93 4.08
CA HIS A 50 12.21 -1.85 3.88
C HIS A 50 12.23 -2.50 2.50
N VAL A 51 11.10 -2.50 1.79
CA VAL A 51 10.94 -3.16 0.49
C VAL A 51 11.55 -2.31 -0.62
N ARG A 52 12.39 -2.94 -1.47
CA ARG A 52 12.90 -2.35 -2.71
C ARG A 52 11.91 -2.57 -3.84
N VAL A 53 11.55 -1.50 -4.56
CA VAL A 53 10.66 -1.60 -5.72
C VAL A 53 11.42 -2.06 -6.96
N PHE A 54 10.70 -2.62 -7.93
CA PHE A 54 11.28 -3.14 -9.18
C PHE A 54 11.49 -2.06 -10.25
N SER A 55 10.96 -0.86 -10.03
CA SER A 55 10.99 0.23 -10.99
C SER A 55 12.10 1.21 -10.60
N PRO A 56 12.96 1.64 -11.54
CA PRO A 56 13.96 2.67 -11.29
C PRO A 56 13.34 4.04 -11.01
N TRP A 57 14.11 4.94 -10.41
CA TRP A 57 13.68 6.30 -10.02
C TRP A 57 12.99 7.06 -11.16
N LYS A 58 13.49 6.98 -12.39
CA LYS A 58 12.89 7.63 -13.57
C LYS A 58 11.42 7.29 -13.82
N TYR A 59 10.95 6.12 -13.34
CA TYR A 59 9.55 5.69 -13.46
C TYR A 59 8.73 5.95 -12.20
N ASN A 60 9.36 6.24 -11.06
CA ASN A 60 8.67 6.52 -9.80
C ASN A 60 8.43 8.01 -9.56
N ILE A 61 9.17 8.89 -10.24
CA ILE A 61 9.06 10.35 -10.08
C ILE A 61 8.14 10.93 -11.15
N ASP A 62 7.05 11.57 -10.72
CA ASP A 62 6.17 12.33 -11.63
C ASP A 62 6.88 13.59 -12.18
N LYS A 63 6.61 13.93 -13.45
CA LYS A 63 7.25 15.06 -14.14
C LYS A 63 6.94 16.42 -13.51
N ALA A 64 5.69 16.66 -13.06
CA ALA A 64 5.34 17.91 -12.41
C ALA A 64 5.98 18.00 -11.02
N ALA A 65 5.99 16.88 -10.29
CA ALA A 65 6.67 16.81 -9.01
C ALA A 65 8.18 17.08 -9.15
N ARG A 66 8.85 16.48 -10.15
CA ARG A 66 10.27 16.76 -10.46
C ARG A 66 10.50 18.23 -10.77
N GLN A 67 9.68 18.83 -11.64
CA GLN A 67 9.81 20.25 -11.99
C GLN A 67 9.75 21.16 -10.75
N LEU A 68 8.81 20.91 -9.83
CA LEU A 68 8.68 21.69 -8.59
C LEU A 68 9.87 21.49 -7.64
N LEU A 69 10.36 20.26 -7.53
CA LEU A 69 11.51 19.90 -6.71
C LEU A 69 12.81 20.52 -7.25
N ASP A 70 13.07 20.40 -8.56
CA ASP A 70 14.25 20.96 -9.22
C ASP A 70 14.31 22.48 -9.04
N THR A 71 13.16 23.15 -9.18
CA THR A 71 13.03 24.61 -8.93
C THR A 71 13.38 24.99 -7.48
N ALA A 72 13.17 24.08 -6.53
CA ALA A 72 13.51 24.25 -5.12
C ALA A 72 14.94 23.81 -4.77
N GLY A 73 15.78 23.46 -5.76
CA GLY A 73 17.16 23.03 -5.54
C GLY A 73 17.28 21.61 -4.99
N TRP A 74 16.30 20.75 -5.27
CA TRP A 74 16.34 19.34 -4.87
C TRP A 74 17.49 18.58 -5.54
N ASN A 75 18.17 17.73 -4.75
CA ASN A 75 19.18 16.82 -5.28
C ASN A 75 18.51 15.52 -5.73
N ALA A 76 18.32 15.38 -7.04
CA ALA A 76 17.68 14.20 -7.61
C ALA A 76 18.56 12.94 -7.42
N PRO A 77 17.95 11.78 -7.12
CA PRO A 77 18.65 10.50 -7.09
C PRO A 77 19.04 10.04 -8.50
N ASP A 78 19.86 9.00 -8.59
CA ASP A 78 20.21 8.34 -9.86
C ASP A 78 18.97 7.74 -10.52
N ASP A 79 18.67 8.18 -11.74
CA ASP A 79 17.48 7.80 -12.51
C ASP A 79 17.36 6.28 -12.75
N GLU A 80 18.48 5.54 -12.80
CA GLU A 80 18.51 4.09 -12.98
C GLU A 80 18.48 3.30 -11.66
N GLY A 81 18.67 3.97 -10.51
CA GLY A 81 18.65 3.34 -9.20
C GLY A 81 17.25 2.79 -8.85
N LEU A 82 17.20 1.63 -8.19
CA LEU A 82 15.97 1.02 -7.69
C LEU A 82 15.73 1.40 -6.22
N PRO A 83 14.78 2.27 -5.86
CA PRO A 83 14.63 2.70 -4.48
C PRO A 83 13.91 1.70 -3.58
N THR A 84 14.17 1.82 -2.29
CA THR A 84 13.34 1.29 -1.20
C THR A 84 12.16 2.21 -0.93
N GLY A 85 11.13 1.70 -0.26
CA GLY A 85 10.03 2.53 0.23
C GLY A 85 10.52 3.67 1.14
N LYS A 86 11.60 3.44 1.91
CA LYS A 86 12.26 4.47 2.72
C LYS A 86 12.88 5.56 1.85
N GLU A 87 13.66 5.19 0.85
CA GLU A 87 14.29 6.13 -0.10
C GLU A 87 13.21 6.92 -0.86
N LEU A 88 12.16 6.27 -1.36
CA LEU A 88 10.99 6.94 -1.98
C LEU A 88 10.38 8.00 -1.06
N TYR A 89 10.22 7.69 0.23
CA TYR A 89 9.66 8.62 1.19
C TYR A 89 10.62 9.78 1.48
N ASP A 90 11.85 9.48 1.89
CA ASP A 90 12.80 10.48 2.40
C ASP A 90 13.36 11.37 1.30
N GLU A 91 13.67 10.81 0.13
CA GLU A 91 14.33 11.54 -0.95
C GLU A 91 13.35 12.18 -1.92
N TYR A 92 12.10 11.69 -2.04
CA TYR A 92 11.14 12.23 -3.02
C TYR A 92 9.85 12.79 -2.40
N PHE A 93 9.04 11.96 -1.74
CA PHE A 93 7.70 12.39 -1.36
C PHE A 93 7.67 13.38 -0.18
N LYS A 94 8.54 13.18 0.81
CA LYS A 94 8.68 14.09 1.95
C LYS A 94 9.16 15.48 1.53
N PRO A 95 10.23 15.65 0.71
CA PRO A 95 10.62 16.98 0.25
C PRO A 95 9.54 17.63 -0.61
N LEU A 96 8.86 16.86 -1.49
CA LEU A 96 7.76 17.38 -2.31
C LEU A 96 6.62 17.95 -1.45
N ALA A 97 6.16 17.19 -0.46
CA ALA A 97 5.08 17.61 0.43
C ALA A 97 5.47 18.79 1.33
N ASN A 98 6.77 19.04 1.55
CA ASN A 98 7.28 20.15 2.35
C ASN A 98 7.51 21.43 1.55
N LEU A 99 7.38 21.40 0.21
CA LEU A 99 7.44 22.62 -0.60
C LEU A 99 6.40 23.63 -0.11
N GLN A 100 6.79 24.89 0.00
CA GLN A 100 5.91 25.97 0.48
C GLN A 100 4.62 26.10 -0.34
N SER A 101 4.67 25.74 -1.63
CA SER A 101 3.53 25.73 -2.54
C SER A 101 2.54 24.57 -2.33
N LEU A 102 2.95 23.49 -1.65
CA LEU A 102 2.10 22.32 -1.40
C LEU A 102 1.70 22.19 0.07
N ARG A 103 2.66 22.38 0.98
CA ARG A 103 2.51 22.11 2.42
C ARG A 103 1.24 22.72 3.05
N PRO A 104 0.85 23.97 2.78
CA PRO A 104 -0.35 24.57 3.38
C PRO A 104 -1.66 23.91 2.97
N HIS A 105 -1.66 23.12 1.89
CA HIS A 105 -2.84 22.48 1.30
C HIS A 105 -2.94 20.99 1.64
N ILE A 106 -1.96 20.43 2.35
CA ILE A 106 -1.89 19.02 2.72
C ILE A 106 -2.30 18.85 4.17
N HIS A 107 -3.41 18.15 4.40
CA HIS A 107 -3.91 17.81 5.72
C HIS A 107 -3.71 16.32 5.97
N THR A 108 -2.73 15.97 6.80
CA THR A 108 -2.55 14.61 7.32
C THR A 108 -3.50 14.37 8.49
N ASN A 109 -3.58 13.14 9.02
CA ASN A 109 -4.53 12.77 10.07
C ASN A 109 -6.00 13.14 9.74
N SER A 110 -6.33 13.15 8.45
CA SER A 110 -7.58 13.67 7.90
C SER A 110 -8.26 12.62 7.04
N ARG A 111 -9.24 11.92 7.62
CA ARG A 111 -9.96 10.86 6.92
C ARG A 111 -11.22 11.40 6.26
N VAL A 112 -11.32 11.27 4.94
CA VAL A 112 -12.57 11.54 4.22
C VAL A 112 -13.56 10.41 4.51
N MET A 113 -14.70 10.77 5.10
CA MET A 113 -15.73 9.82 5.53
C MET A 113 -16.85 9.68 4.49
N SER A 114 -17.21 10.79 3.83
CA SER A 114 -18.24 10.78 2.80
C SER A 114 -18.06 11.91 1.80
N ILE A 115 -18.57 11.67 0.59
CA ILE A 115 -18.57 12.62 -0.52
C ILE A 115 -19.97 12.64 -1.12
N GLY A 116 -20.62 13.79 -1.08
CA GLY A 116 -21.95 14.03 -1.62
C GLY A 116 -22.01 15.29 -2.47
N ARG A 117 -23.23 15.70 -2.86
CA ARG A 117 -23.48 17.00 -3.51
C ARG A 117 -24.32 17.85 -2.58
N LYS A 118 -24.03 19.16 -2.53
CA LYS A 118 -24.74 20.10 -1.66
C LYS A 118 -26.26 20.03 -1.89
N ASN A 119 -27.03 19.83 -0.83
CA ASN A 119 -28.50 19.87 -0.82
C ASN A 119 -29.20 18.93 -1.83
N ARG A 120 -28.55 17.83 -2.23
CA ARG A 120 -29.11 16.90 -3.21
C ARG A 120 -28.86 15.44 -2.83
N ASP A 121 -29.94 14.66 -2.86
CA ASP A 121 -29.88 13.21 -2.76
C ASP A 121 -29.27 12.58 -4.01
N LYS A 122 -28.57 11.46 -3.81
CA LYS A 122 -27.88 10.69 -4.86
C LYS A 122 -28.79 10.28 -6.02
N MET A 123 -30.10 10.19 -5.79
CA MET A 123 -31.10 9.72 -6.77
C MET A 123 -31.58 10.81 -7.75
N LYS A 124 -31.20 12.08 -7.57
CA LYS A 124 -31.64 13.19 -8.45
C LYS A 124 -30.49 13.64 -9.36
N SER A 125 -30.72 13.62 -10.67
CA SER A 125 -29.69 13.91 -11.70
C SER A 125 -29.77 15.30 -12.34
N TRP A 126 -30.89 16.00 -12.22
CA TRP A 126 -31.11 17.30 -12.88
C TRP A 126 -30.21 18.42 -12.29
N GLY A 127 -29.51 19.16 -13.16
CA GLY A 127 -28.65 20.30 -12.80
C GLY A 127 -27.49 19.92 -11.89
N ARG A 128 -27.03 18.66 -11.94
CA ARG A 128 -26.08 18.10 -10.98
C ARG A 128 -24.78 18.91 -10.98
N GLU A 129 -24.24 19.20 -12.16
CA GLU A 129 -23.06 20.02 -12.47
C GLU A 129 -23.05 21.43 -11.87
N GLU A 130 -24.20 21.96 -11.49
CA GLU A 130 -24.32 23.29 -10.90
C GLU A 130 -24.00 23.31 -9.40
N TRP A 131 -23.95 22.14 -8.74
CA TRP A 131 -23.76 22.05 -7.29
C TRP A 131 -22.36 21.54 -6.92
N PRO A 132 -21.69 22.17 -5.94
CA PRO A 132 -20.41 21.71 -5.47
C PRO A 132 -20.55 20.37 -4.73
N PHE A 133 -19.45 19.63 -4.68
CA PHE A 133 -19.34 18.50 -3.78
C PHE A 133 -19.29 18.99 -2.33
N VAL A 134 -19.88 18.21 -1.43
CA VAL A 134 -19.72 18.38 0.01
C VAL A 134 -19.01 17.15 0.54
N MET A 135 -17.89 17.36 1.22
CA MET A 135 -17.10 16.30 1.83
C MET A 135 -17.20 16.39 3.33
N GLN A 136 -17.40 15.25 3.99
CA GLN A 136 -17.25 15.11 5.42
C GLN A 136 -15.87 14.54 5.71
N VAL A 137 -15.05 15.26 6.48
CA VAL A 137 -13.68 14.87 6.81
C VAL A 137 -13.55 14.84 8.33
N HIS A 138 -13.08 13.71 8.85
CA HIS A 138 -12.73 13.55 10.25
C HIS A 138 -11.23 13.84 10.44
N HIS A 139 -10.93 14.95 11.08
CA HIS A 139 -9.60 15.32 11.56
C HIS A 139 -9.38 14.68 12.92
N ARG A 140 -8.24 14.01 13.11
CA ARG A 140 -7.93 13.29 14.38
C ARG A 140 -8.14 14.16 15.62
N ASP A 141 -7.71 15.42 15.58
CA ASP A 141 -7.70 16.31 16.75
C ASP A 141 -8.82 17.36 16.73
N GLU A 142 -9.47 17.58 15.58
CA GLU A 142 -10.48 18.64 15.38
C GLU A 142 -11.89 18.09 15.12
N GLY A 143 -12.05 16.76 15.07
CA GLY A 143 -13.31 16.10 14.80
C GLY A 143 -13.80 16.26 13.35
N VAL A 144 -15.12 16.21 13.17
CA VAL A 144 -15.73 16.21 11.83
C VAL A 144 -15.93 17.62 11.30
N LYS A 145 -15.46 17.88 10.08
CA LYS A 145 -15.66 19.13 9.33
C LYS A 145 -16.24 18.87 7.94
N PHE A 146 -16.97 19.86 7.44
CA PHE A 146 -17.52 19.84 6.08
C PHE A 146 -16.76 20.79 5.14
N TYR A 147 -16.48 20.31 3.94
CA TYR A 147 -15.78 21.08 2.89
C TYR A 147 -16.63 21.13 1.63
N GLN A 148 -16.73 22.31 1.02
CA GLN A 148 -17.31 22.47 -0.32
C GLN A 148 -16.18 22.55 -1.34
N VAL A 149 -16.25 21.70 -2.38
CA VAL A 149 -15.22 21.59 -3.41
C VAL A 149 -15.84 21.48 -4.79
N ARG A 150 -15.16 21.99 -5.82
CA ARG A 150 -15.69 21.98 -7.19
C ARG A 150 -15.52 20.62 -7.87
N ALA A 151 -14.48 19.89 -7.49
CA ALA A 151 -14.15 18.58 -8.03
C ALA A 151 -13.43 17.74 -6.97
N VAL A 152 -13.43 16.43 -7.18
CA VAL A 152 -12.75 15.44 -6.33
C VAL A 152 -11.88 14.57 -7.21
N ILE A 153 -10.61 14.41 -6.81
CA ILE A 153 -9.69 13.41 -7.33
C ILE A 153 -9.57 12.34 -6.26
N ASP A 154 -10.08 11.14 -6.54
CA ASP A 154 -9.93 9.99 -5.65
C ASP A 154 -8.60 9.29 -5.92
N ALA A 155 -7.69 9.39 -4.96
CA ALA A 155 -6.36 8.77 -4.97
C ALA A 155 -6.14 7.95 -3.68
N SER A 156 -7.21 7.43 -3.06
CA SER A 156 -7.12 6.71 -1.77
C SER A 156 -6.41 5.36 -1.88
N GLY A 157 -6.33 4.81 -3.09
CA GLY A 157 -5.76 3.50 -3.37
C GLY A 157 -6.52 2.36 -2.70
N THR A 158 -5.92 1.17 -2.69
CA THR A 158 -6.54 -0.07 -2.20
C THR A 158 -5.75 -0.77 -1.08
N TRP A 159 -4.58 -0.23 -0.70
CA TRP A 159 -3.65 -0.89 0.23
C TRP A 159 -4.28 -1.24 1.59
N ASN A 160 -5.17 -0.37 2.10
CA ASN A 160 -5.84 -0.54 3.40
C ASN A 160 -7.13 -1.37 3.32
N SER A 161 -7.40 -1.97 2.16
CA SER A 161 -8.55 -2.85 1.91
C SER A 161 -8.04 -4.18 1.33
N PRO A 162 -7.36 -5.01 2.14
CA PRO A 162 -6.78 -6.26 1.65
C PRO A 162 -7.87 -7.24 1.22
N ASN A 163 -7.53 -8.09 0.24
CA ASN A 163 -8.38 -9.23 -0.09
C ASN A 163 -8.34 -10.26 1.05
N PRO A 164 -9.50 -10.78 1.50
CA PRO A 164 -9.52 -11.83 2.51
C PRO A 164 -8.75 -13.09 2.09
N ILE A 165 -8.23 -13.82 3.08
CA ILE A 165 -7.59 -15.12 2.96
C ILE A 165 -8.60 -16.17 2.50
N GLY A 166 -9.83 -16.08 3.03
CA GLY A 166 -10.91 -17.00 2.70
C GLY A 166 -11.22 -17.09 1.21
N SER A 167 -11.65 -18.29 0.83
CA SER A 167 -11.99 -18.61 -0.56
C SER A 167 -13.31 -17.97 -0.96
N GLY A 168 -13.43 -17.55 -2.22
CA GLY A 168 -14.63 -16.87 -2.72
C GLY A 168 -14.67 -15.36 -2.48
N GLY A 169 -13.58 -14.76 -1.97
CA GLY A 169 -13.50 -13.31 -1.73
C GLY A 169 -14.17 -12.86 -0.43
N VAL A 170 -14.41 -13.79 0.49
CA VAL A 170 -14.96 -13.56 1.82
C VAL A 170 -13.94 -13.98 2.88
N PHE A 171 -14.05 -13.43 4.09
CA PHE A 171 -13.22 -13.85 5.22
C PHE A 171 -13.47 -15.33 5.54
N ALA A 172 -12.39 -16.08 5.77
CA ALA A 172 -12.46 -17.43 6.32
C ALA A 172 -13.03 -17.37 7.74
N VAL A 173 -13.67 -18.46 8.16
CA VAL A 173 -14.11 -18.61 9.56
C VAL A 173 -12.90 -18.44 10.47
N GLY A 174 -12.98 -17.58 11.48
CA GLY A 174 -11.86 -17.30 12.38
C GLY A 174 -10.82 -16.29 11.86
N GLU A 175 -10.90 -15.81 10.62
CA GLU A 175 -9.90 -14.89 10.07
C GLU A 175 -9.87 -13.54 10.82
N ILE A 176 -11.04 -13.03 11.20
CA ILE A 176 -11.17 -11.76 11.94
C ILE A 176 -10.75 -11.98 13.41
N GLU A 177 -11.23 -13.08 14.00
CA GLU A 177 -10.98 -13.45 15.39
C GLU A 177 -9.49 -13.72 15.67
N ASN A 178 -8.74 -14.19 14.67
CA ASN A 178 -7.31 -14.48 14.76
C ASN A 178 -6.43 -13.35 14.18
N SER A 179 -6.98 -12.14 14.02
CA SER A 179 -6.29 -10.99 13.41
C SER A 179 -4.96 -10.63 14.07
N GLU A 180 -4.77 -10.89 15.37
CA GLU A 180 -3.47 -10.67 16.04
C GLU A 180 -2.34 -11.55 15.50
N ASN A 181 -2.68 -12.74 14.98
CA ASN A 181 -1.74 -13.70 14.39
C ASN A 181 -1.61 -13.54 12.87
N ILE A 182 -2.49 -12.76 12.24
CA ILE A 182 -2.55 -12.54 10.79
C ILE A 182 -2.00 -11.15 10.47
N LEU A 183 -1.19 -11.05 9.42
CA LEU A 183 -0.70 -9.77 8.92
C LEU A 183 -0.95 -9.69 7.42
N TYR A 184 -1.69 -8.67 6.99
CA TYR A 184 -1.81 -8.31 5.58
C TYR A 184 -0.73 -7.31 5.19
N GLY A 185 -0.13 -7.49 4.01
CA GLY A 185 0.93 -6.64 3.49
C GLY A 185 2.27 -7.37 3.37
N ILE A 186 3.37 -6.63 3.49
CA ILE A 186 4.73 -7.15 3.39
C ILE A 186 5.42 -6.94 4.75
N PRO A 187 5.51 -7.97 5.60
CA PRO A 187 6.13 -7.84 6.91
C PRO A 187 7.63 -7.61 6.82
N ASP A 188 8.18 -6.79 7.73
CA ASP A 188 9.63 -6.62 7.91
C ASP A 188 10.20 -7.78 8.75
N VAL A 189 10.30 -8.97 8.14
CA VAL A 189 10.65 -10.22 8.84
C VAL A 189 12.12 -10.32 9.24
N LEU A 190 12.98 -9.51 8.63
CA LEU A 190 14.41 -9.43 8.97
C LEU A 190 14.72 -8.31 9.96
N GLY A 191 13.86 -7.28 10.03
CA GLY A 191 13.97 -6.16 10.96
C GLY A 191 12.96 -6.24 12.10
N LYS A 192 11.99 -5.32 12.11
CA LYS A 192 11.10 -5.07 13.26
C LYS A 192 10.27 -6.26 13.70
N LEU A 193 9.92 -7.16 12.77
CA LEU A 193 9.09 -8.34 13.07
C LEU A 193 9.91 -9.62 13.19
N LYS A 194 11.25 -9.54 13.26
CA LYS A 194 12.12 -10.71 13.39
C LYS A 194 11.70 -11.65 14.54
N ASP A 195 11.43 -11.10 15.72
CA ASP A 195 11.03 -11.88 16.89
C ASP A 195 9.67 -12.57 16.75
N ARG A 196 8.78 -12.01 15.91
CA ARG A 196 7.47 -12.61 15.63
C ARG A 196 7.59 -13.88 14.79
N TYR A 197 8.60 -13.98 13.93
CA TYR A 197 8.71 -15.04 12.93
C TYR A 197 9.85 -16.04 13.17
N LYS A 198 10.89 -15.68 13.93
CA LYS A 198 12.05 -16.56 14.18
C LYS A 198 11.64 -17.86 14.90
N ASN A 199 12.11 -19.00 14.41
CA ASN A 199 11.81 -20.33 14.94
C ASN A 199 10.30 -20.63 15.05
N LYS A 200 9.49 -20.04 14.16
CA LYS A 200 8.03 -20.28 14.08
C LYS A 200 7.65 -21.05 12.81
N ASN A 201 6.44 -21.60 12.83
CA ASN A 201 5.76 -22.10 11.63
C ASN A 201 4.98 -20.94 11.03
N VAL A 202 5.35 -20.52 9.82
CA VAL A 202 4.81 -19.32 9.17
C VAL A 202 4.10 -19.72 7.89
N ALA A 203 2.81 -19.40 7.80
CA ALA A 203 2.03 -19.54 6.58
C ALA A 203 2.01 -18.22 5.79
N VAL A 204 2.40 -18.28 4.53
CA VAL A 204 2.28 -17.19 3.55
C VAL A 204 1.20 -17.56 2.56
N VAL A 205 0.12 -16.78 2.52
CA VAL A 205 -1.01 -17.02 1.62
C VAL A 205 -0.94 -16.07 0.42
N GLY A 206 -0.96 -16.64 -0.79
CA GLY A 206 -1.03 -15.89 -2.03
C GLY A 206 0.18 -16.08 -2.94
N GLY A 207 0.00 -15.81 -4.24
CA GLY A 207 1.02 -15.99 -5.28
C GLY A 207 1.41 -14.70 -5.99
N GLY A 208 1.28 -13.55 -5.32
CA GLY A 208 1.76 -12.27 -5.84
C GLY A 208 3.21 -12.02 -5.46
N HIS A 209 3.84 -11.02 -6.10
CA HIS A 209 5.22 -10.61 -5.81
C HIS A 209 5.46 -10.31 -4.32
N SER A 210 4.48 -9.73 -3.62
CA SER A 210 4.55 -9.50 -2.16
C SER A 210 4.74 -10.79 -1.35
N ALA A 211 4.02 -11.86 -1.71
CA ALA A 211 4.15 -13.15 -1.04
C ALA A 211 5.51 -13.79 -1.35
N ILE A 212 5.93 -13.76 -2.62
CA ILE A 212 7.23 -14.28 -3.06
C ILE A 212 8.39 -13.58 -2.33
N ASN A 213 8.37 -12.25 -2.28
CA ASN A 213 9.40 -11.49 -1.56
C ASN A 213 9.44 -11.86 -0.08
N THR A 214 8.28 -11.99 0.56
CA THR A 214 8.18 -12.39 1.97
C THR A 214 8.77 -13.78 2.20
N ILE A 215 8.53 -14.75 1.31
CA ILE A 215 9.11 -16.10 1.40
C ILE A 215 10.64 -16.05 1.27
N ILE A 216 11.16 -15.25 0.34
CA ILE A 216 12.61 -15.08 0.16
C ILE A 216 13.25 -14.47 1.41
N GLU A 217 12.61 -13.47 2.04
CA GLU A 217 13.09 -12.88 3.29
C GLU A 217 12.98 -13.84 4.48
N LEU A 218 11.88 -14.60 4.59
CA LEU A 218 11.75 -15.66 5.60
C LEU A 218 12.80 -16.76 5.40
N ASN A 219 13.19 -17.07 4.16
CA ASN A 219 14.25 -18.03 3.88
C ASN A 219 15.62 -17.52 4.36
N LYS A 220 15.89 -16.21 4.25
CA LYS A 220 17.08 -15.59 4.85
C LYS A 220 17.02 -15.68 6.38
N LEU A 221 15.86 -15.41 6.97
CA LEU A 221 15.66 -15.58 8.42
C LEU A 221 15.92 -17.03 8.86
N LYS A 222 15.44 -18.02 8.10
CA LYS A 222 15.66 -19.45 8.35
C LYS A 222 17.15 -19.84 8.35
N ASN A 223 18.01 -19.13 7.62
CA ASN A 223 19.46 -19.39 7.68
C ASN A 223 20.06 -19.04 9.04
N GLU A 224 19.53 -18.01 9.71
CA GLU A 224 19.94 -17.63 11.07
C GLU A 224 19.17 -18.40 12.16
N TYR A 225 17.94 -18.82 11.86
CA TYR A 225 17.00 -19.46 12.79
C TYR A 225 16.40 -20.74 12.15
N PRO A 226 17.13 -21.88 12.20
CA PRO A 226 16.82 -23.07 11.41
C PRO A 226 15.46 -23.72 11.70
N ASP A 227 14.89 -23.51 12.88
CA ASP A 227 13.56 -24.07 13.24
C ASP A 227 12.40 -23.29 12.58
N THR A 228 12.71 -22.22 11.84
CA THR A 228 11.72 -21.46 11.07
C THR A 228 11.21 -22.29 9.90
N THR A 229 9.93 -22.60 9.91
CA THR A 229 9.27 -23.40 8.87
C THR A 229 8.35 -22.53 8.05
N ILE A 230 8.42 -22.63 6.72
CA ILE A 230 7.70 -21.77 5.78
C ILE A 230 6.68 -22.64 5.02
N HIS A 231 5.41 -22.26 5.12
CA HIS A 231 4.30 -22.88 4.39
C HIS A 231 3.76 -21.89 3.37
N TRP A 232 3.76 -22.25 2.10
CA TRP A 232 3.26 -21.41 1.02
C TRP A 232 1.91 -21.94 0.51
N ILE A 233 0.86 -21.16 0.71
CA ILE A 233 -0.52 -21.54 0.40
C ILE A 233 -0.99 -20.81 -0.86
N LEU A 234 -1.35 -21.57 -1.89
CA LEU A 234 -1.73 -21.06 -3.20
C LEU A 234 -3.14 -21.54 -3.60
N ARG A 235 -3.98 -20.60 -4.02
CA ARG A 235 -5.31 -20.90 -4.59
C ARG A 235 -5.23 -21.46 -6.02
N LYS A 236 -4.21 -21.05 -6.77
CA LYS A 236 -4.00 -21.50 -8.16
C LYS A 236 -3.69 -23.00 -8.18
N LYS A 237 -3.98 -23.67 -9.30
CA LYS A 237 -3.65 -25.10 -9.46
C LYS A 237 -2.19 -25.33 -9.81
N ASN A 238 -1.63 -24.49 -10.69
CA ASN A 238 -0.29 -24.65 -11.21
C ASN A 238 0.69 -23.67 -10.58
N LEU A 239 1.77 -24.20 -10.04
CA LEU A 239 2.84 -23.41 -9.41
C LEU A 239 3.61 -22.55 -10.43
N ARG A 240 3.75 -23.04 -11.68
CA ARG A 240 4.40 -22.33 -12.78
C ARG A 240 3.76 -20.97 -13.11
N ASP A 241 2.45 -20.83 -12.87
CA ASP A 241 1.71 -19.58 -13.09
C ASP A 241 2.06 -18.48 -12.07
N VAL A 242 2.88 -18.81 -11.07
CA VAL A 242 3.31 -17.92 -10.00
C VAL A 242 4.75 -17.45 -10.20
N TYR A 243 5.57 -18.22 -10.92
CA TYR A 243 6.97 -17.90 -11.18
C TYR A 243 7.16 -16.73 -12.16
N GLY A 244 6.13 -16.43 -12.97
CA GLY A 244 5.96 -15.18 -13.72
C GLY A 244 7.14 -14.75 -14.60
N GLY A 245 7.02 -14.85 -15.93
CA GLY A 245 7.88 -14.17 -16.91
C GLY A 245 9.36 -14.57 -16.98
N GLN A 246 10.00 -14.90 -15.86
CA GLN A 246 11.44 -15.16 -15.71
C GLN A 246 12.26 -14.13 -16.52
N GLU A 247 13.14 -14.59 -17.41
CA GLU A 247 13.97 -13.74 -18.27
C GLU A 247 13.19 -12.88 -19.27
N LYS A 248 11.88 -13.13 -19.44
CA LYS A 248 10.99 -12.39 -20.34
C LYS A 248 10.15 -11.31 -19.63
N ASP A 249 10.36 -11.08 -18.34
CA ASP A 249 9.67 -9.99 -17.64
C ASP A 249 10.22 -8.63 -18.09
N ALA A 250 9.32 -7.66 -18.28
CA ALA A 250 9.69 -6.30 -18.68
C ALA A 250 10.56 -5.58 -17.63
N LEU A 251 10.61 -6.12 -16.40
CA LEU A 251 11.52 -5.67 -15.34
C LEU A 251 12.37 -6.85 -14.86
N GLU A 252 13.67 -6.79 -15.13
CA GLU A 252 14.65 -7.84 -14.78
C GLU A 252 14.58 -8.29 -13.32
N ALA A 253 14.41 -7.34 -12.40
CA ALA A 253 14.30 -7.62 -10.96
C ALA A 253 13.07 -8.49 -10.60
N ARG A 254 12.01 -8.50 -11.41
CA ARG A 254 10.86 -9.40 -11.23
C ARG A 254 11.17 -10.81 -11.71
N GLY A 255 11.82 -10.94 -12.88
CA GLY A 255 12.29 -12.23 -13.38
C GLY A 255 13.20 -12.96 -12.39
N ALA A 256 14.10 -12.22 -11.74
CA ALA A 256 14.99 -12.75 -10.71
C ALA A 256 14.26 -13.29 -9.46
N LEU A 257 13.07 -12.76 -9.12
CA LEU A 257 12.26 -13.31 -8.02
C LEU A 257 11.69 -14.67 -8.36
N GLY A 258 11.22 -14.86 -9.60
CA GLY A 258 10.69 -16.12 -10.10
C GLY A 258 11.71 -17.26 -10.02
N ILE A 259 12.94 -16.99 -10.45
CA ILE A 259 14.05 -17.96 -10.39
C ILE A 259 14.37 -18.32 -8.93
N LYS A 260 14.47 -17.31 -8.04
CA LYS A 260 14.78 -17.54 -6.62
C LYS A 260 13.72 -18.38 -5.93
N ILE A 261 12.44 -18.11 -6.15
CA ILE A 261 11.38 -18.88 -5.48
C ILE A 261 11.31 -20.31 -6.01
N GLU A 262 11.56 -20.53 -7.30
CA GLU A 262 11.65 -21.87 -7.88
C GLU A 262 12.80 -22.68 -7.27
N GLN A 263 13.98 -22.06 -7.09
CA GLN A 263 15.10 -22.69 -6.38
C GLN A 263 14.73 -23.07 -4.94
N LEU A 264 14.08 -22.18 -4.19
CA LEU A 264 13.67 -22.47 -2.81
C LEU A 264 12.67 -23.63 -2.71
N VAL A 265 11.81 -23.80 -3.71
CA VAL A 265 10.89 -24.94 -3.76
C VAL A 265 11.66 -26.22 -4.10
N ASN A 266 12.58 -26.17 -5.08
CA ASN A 266 13.37 -27.34 -5.47
C ASN A 266 14.35 -27.81 -4.38
N ASP A 267 14.81 -26.90 -3.52
CA ASP A 267 15.70 -27.19 -2.40
C ASP A 267 14.93 -27.60 -1.12
N ASP A 268 13.61 -27.86 -1.21
CA ASP A 268 12.74 -28.21 -0.09
C ASP A 268 12.79 -27.21 1.08
N ARG A 269 13.11 -25.94 0.78
CA ARG A 269 13.19 -24.88 1.80
C ARG A 269 11.80 -24.38 2.22
N VAL A 270 10.79 -24.59 1.38
CA VAL A 270 9.41 -24.09 1.50
C VAL A 270 8.41 -25.22 1.23
N ASN A 271 7.46 -25.42 2.15
CA ASN A 271 6.38 -26.40 1.98
C ASN A 271 5.26 -25.77 1.16
N VAL A 272 5.00 -26.28 -0.05
CA VAL A 272 3.99 -25.70 -0.96
C VAL A 272 2.67 -26.45 -0.90
N TYR A 273 1.57 -25.73 -0.75
CA TYR A 273 0.20 -26.26 -0.72
C TYR A 273 -0.60 -25.67 -1.88
N THR A 274 -0.85 -26.48 -2.91
CA THR A 274 -1.50 -26.06 -4.14
C THR A 274 -2.26 -27.21 -4.81
N PRO A 275 -3.52 -27.00 -5.26
CA PRO A 275 -4.40 -25.89 -4.91
C PRO A 275 -4.88 -26.02 -3.45
N PHE A 276 -4.97 -24.89 -2.74
CA PHE A 276 -5.48 -24.84 -1.37
C PHE A 276 -6.50 -23.72 -1.22
N GLN A 277 -7.71 -24.09 -0.76
CA GLN A 277 -8.82 -23.18 -0.51
C GLN A 277 -9.01 -23.02 0.99
N VAL A 278 -8.56 -21.89 1.54
CA VAL A 278 -8.73 -21.61 2.97
C VAL A 278 -10.22 -21.37 3.23
N GLN A 279 -10.79 -22.14 4.16
CA GLN A 279 -12.17 -22.01 4.64
C GLN A 279 -12.21 -21.53 6.10
N GLU A 280 -11.20 -21.90 6.89
CA GLU A 280 -11.17 -21.66 8.32
C GLU A 280 -9.73 -21.48 8.83
N ILE A 281 -9.57 -20.60 9.83
CA ILE A 281 -8.35 -20.38 10.60
C ILE A 281 -8.69 -20.51 12.08
N ARG A 282 -7.96 -21.37 12.81
CA ARG A 282 -8.14 -21.54 14.26
C ARG A 282 -6.82 -21.34 15.00
N SER A 283 -6.84 -20.52 16.05
CA SER A 283 -5.77 -20.55 17.05
C SER A 283 -5.90 -21.80 17.90
N HIS A 284 -4.85 -22.64 17.90
CA HIS A 284 -4.71 -23.70 18.89
C HIS A 284 -3.89 -23.19 20.06
N TRP A 285 -4.56 -22.74 21.12
CA TRP A 285 -3.93 -22.63 22.43
C TRP A 285 -3.72 -24.07 22.90
N ARG A 286 -2.48 -24.55 22.98
CA ARG A 286 -2.23 -25.81 23.70
C ARG A 286 -2.65 -25.58 25.14
N LEU A 287 -3.78 -26.18 25.52
CA LEU A 287 -4.12 -26.43 26.92
C LEU A 287 -2.94 -27.17 27.55
N ILE A 288 -2.57 -26.67 28.73
CA ILE A 288 -1.57 -27.19 29.64
C ILE A 288 -1.75 -28.71 29.76
N ASN A 289 -0.71 -29.47 29.42
CA ASN A 289 -0.62 -30.88 29.79
C ASN A 289 -0.67 -30.95 31.32
N THR A 290 -1.86 -31.23 31.87
CA THR A 290 -2.00 -31.60 33.27
C THR A 290 -1.74 -33.09 33.33
N PHE A 291 -0.57 -33.48 33.82
CA PHE A 291 -0.34 -34.82 34.32
C PHE A 291 -0.33 -34.71 35.86
N ILE A 292 -1.12 -35.55 36.52
CA ILE A 292 -0.92 -35.91 37.94
C ILE A 292 0.15 -37.00 37.94
#